data_AF-A0A2I1G005-F1
#
_entry.id   AF-A0A2I1G005-F1
#
_cell.length_a   1.000
_cell.length_b   1.000
_cell.length_c   1.000
_cell.angle_alpha   90.00
_cell.angle_beta   90.00
_cell.angle_gamma   90.00
#
_symmetry.space_group_name_H-M   'P 1'
#
loop_
_entity.id
_entity.type
_entity.pdbx_description
1 polymer ?
#
loop_
_entity_poly.entity_id
_entity_poly.type
_entity_poly.pdbx_seq_one_letter_code
_entity_poly.pdbx_strand_id
1 'polypeptide(L)'
;MAGDIIRKVVTLFWFRLKVQEPVADKFWFKNMDKIDPNTMEGKWEDNDIDNIVVDICYFPLIANSSTRQIYTPAKVLHMHKNNLTNVDNSSESLSS
;
A
#
# COMPACT_ATOMS: atom_id res chain seq x y z
N MET A 1 6.66 -5.77 -27.74
CA MET A 1 7.80 -5.02 -27.15
C MET A 1 7.53 -4.62 -25.70
N ALA A 2 6.68 -3.62 -25.39
CA ALA A 2 6.40 -3.25 -23.99
C ALA A 2 5.74 -4.36 -23.18
N GLY A 3 4.76 -5.07 -23.76
CA GLY A 3 4.07 -6.19 -23.08
C GLY A 3 4.99 -7.34 -22.70
N ASP A 4 5.99 -7.66 -23.53
CA ASP A 4 6.96 -8.73 -23.26
C ASP A 4 7.90 -8.36 -22.11
N ILE A 5 8.30 -7.09 -22.06
CA ILE A 5 9.12 -6.54 -20.97
C ILE A 5 8.35 -6.59 -19.66
N ILE A 6 7.09 -6.11 -19.66
CA ILE A 6 6.23 -6.14 -18.48
C ILE A 6 6.05 -7.59 -17.98
N ARG A 7 5.77 -8.53 -18.89
CA ARG A 7 5.65 -9.95 -18.54
C ARG A 7 6.92 -10.47 -17.88
N LYS A 8 8.10 -10.22 -18.46
CA LYS A 8 9.38 -10.67 -17.90
C LYS A 8 9.63 -10.09 -16.50
N VAL A 9 9.34 -8.80 -16.31
CA VAL A 9 9.49 -8.13 -15.02
C VAL A 9 8.55 -8.75 -13.98
N VAL A 10 7.25 -8.89 -14.29
CA VAL A 10 6.27 -9.49 -13.38
C VAL A 10 6.66 -10.92 -13.01
N THR A 11 7.08 -11.73 -13.99
CA THR A 11 7.54 -13.11 -13.73
C THR A 11 8.76 -13.15 -12.83
N LEU A 12 9.76 -12.28 -13.07
CA LEU A 12 10.96 -12.22 -12.25
C LEU A 12 10.65 -11.80 -10.81
N PHE A 13 9.78 -10.81 -10.62
CA PHE A 13 9.33 -10.40 -9.30
C PHE A 13 8.60 -11.53 -8.58
N TRP A 14 7.70 -12.24 -9.25
CA TRP A 14 6.97 -13.36 -8.66
C TRP A 14 7.88 -14.51 -8.25
N PHE A 15 8.86 -14.84 -9.11
CA PHE A 15 9.86 -15.85 -8.81
C PHE A 15 10.68 -15.48 -7.58
N ARG A 16 11.20 -14.25 -7.52
CA ARG A 16 12.01 -13.78 -6.39
C ARG A 16 11.24 -13.81 -5.06
N LEU A 17 9.96 -13.47 -5.07
CA LEU A 17 9.11 -13.56 -3.88
C LEU A 17 8.91 -15.00 -3.38
N LYS A 18 8.91 -15.98 -4.29
CA LYS A 18 8.70 -17.41 -3.95
C LYS A 18 9.97 -18.14 -3.52
N VAL A 19 11.15 -17.63 -3.89
CA VAL A 19 12.44 -18.30 -3.64
C VAL A 19 13.11 -17.83 -2.35
N GLN A 20 12.60 -16.76 -1.71
CA GLN A 20 13.08 -16.37 -0.37
C GLN A 20 12.67 -17.43 0.66
N GLU A 21 13.63 -17.90 1.45
CA GLU A 21 13.39 -18.71 2.64
C GLU A 21 13.57 -17.84 3.90
N PRO A 22 12.56 -17.77 4.79
CA PRO A 22 11.24 -18.39 4.71
C PRO A 22 10.33 -17.69 3.67
N VAL A 23 9.35 -18.43 3.14
CA VAL A 23 8.41 -17.89 2.14
C VAL A 23 7.68 -16.69 2.75
N ALA A 24 7.93 -15.51 2.19
CA ALA A 24 7.33 -14.27 2.66
C ALA A 24 5.85 -14.16 2.25
N ASP A 25 5.05 -13.63 3.18
CA ASP A 25 3.65 -13.30 2.95
C ASP A 25 3.51 -11.87 2.42
N LYS A 26 2.40 -11.62 1.73
CA LYS A 26 2.07 -10.31 1.13
C LYS A 26 0.82 -9.76 1.81
N PHE A 27 0.93 -8.58 2.38
CA PHE A 27 -0.18 -7.87 3.02
C PHE A 27 -0.46 -6.57 2.28
N TRP A 28 -1.72 -6.39 1.88
CA TRP A 28 -2.19 -5.18 1.23
C TRP A 28 -3.00 -4.35 2.21
N PHE A 29 -2.74 -3.05 2.23
CA PHE A 29 -3.52 -2.09 3.00
C PHE A 29 -4.65 -1.53 2.14
N LYS A 30 -5.82 -1.38 2.75
CA LYS A 30 -7.01 -0.86 2.09
C LYS A 30 -6.99 0.65 2.07
N ASN A 31 -7.75 1.22 1.15
CA ASN A 31 -8.13 2.62 1.22
C ASN A 31 -8.75 2.91 2.59
N MET A 32 -8.45 4.08 3.16
CA MET A 32 -8.84 4.51 4.52
C MET A 32 -8.13 3.85 5.69
N ASP A 33 -7.24 2.88 5.48
CA ASP A 33 -6.43 2.35 6.57
C ASP A 33 -5.55 3.46 7.17
N LYS A 34 -5.35 3.43 8.49
CA LYS A 34 -4.43 4.35 9.16
C LYS A 34 -3.00 4.08 8.70
N ILE A 35 -2.24 5.16 8.50
CA ILE A 35 -0.81 5.05 8.21
C ILE A 35 -0.09 4.52 9.45
N ASP A 36 0.70 3.47 9.25
CA ASP A 36 1.61 2.91 10.25
C ASP A 36 3.04 2.95 9.71
N PRO A 37 3.90 3.88 10.18
CA PRO A 37 5.28 4.01 9.71
C PRO A 37 6.14 2.77 9.94
N ASN A 38 5.75 1.86 10.84
CA ASN A 38 6.50 0.63 11.08
C ASN A 38 6.30 -0.38 9.94
N THR A 39 5.19 -0.29 9.22
CA THR A 39 4.79 -1.26 8.19
C THR A 39 4.59 -0.63 6.81
N MET A 40 4.55 0.70 6.73
CA MET A 40 4.31 1.47 5.51
C MET A 40 5.39 2.52 5.28
N GLU A 41 5.70 2.75 4.00
CA GLU A 41 6.60 3.79 3.51
C GLU A 41 5.86 4.66 2.49
N GLY A 42 6.09 5.96 2.55
CA GLY A 42 5.59 6.93 1.58
C GLY A 42 6.13 8.32 1.87
N LYS A 43 5.51 9.33 1.27
CA LYS A 43 5.98 10.72 1.35
C LYS A 43 5.11 11.53 2.31
N TRP A 44 5.35 11.39 3.60
CA TRP A 44 4.75 12.21 4.64
C TRP A 44 5.79 12.65 5.66
N GLU A 45 5.52 13.76 6.35
CA GLU A 45 6.28 14.14 7.53
C GLU A 45 5.68 13.46 8.77
N ASP A 46 6.53 13.12 9.75
CA ASP A 46 6.09 12.37 10.93
C ASP A 46 4.99 13.10 11.73
N ASN A 47 4.96 14.42 11.66
CA ASN A 47 3.99 15.27 12.36
C ASN A 47 2.57 15.19 11.76
N ASP A 48 2.42 14.70 10.53
CA ASP A 48 1.14 14.67 9.81
C ASP A 48 0.48 13.29 9.76
N ILE A 49 1.12 12.26 10.31
CA ILE A 49 0.67 10.86 10.25
C ILE A 49 -0.77 10.68 10.75
N ASP A 50 -1.14 11.39 11.83
CA ASP A 50 -2.47 11.29 12.42
C ASP A 50 -3.58 11.88 11.54
N ASN A 51 -3.24 12.75 10.58
CA ASN A 51 -4.19 13.45 9.71
C ASN A 51 -4.34 12.80 8.34
N ILE A 52 -3.57 11.76 8.06
CA ILE A 52 -3.53 11.07 6.77
C ILE A 52 -4.03 9.62 6.88
N VAL A 53 -4.49 9.09 5.76
CA VAL A 53 -4.91 7.70 5.60
C VAL A 53 -4.39 7.16 4.27
N VAL A 54 -4.37 5.84 4.13
CA VAL A 54 -4.02 5.18 2.87
C VAL A 54 -5.03 5.60 1.80
N ASP A 55 -4.53 6.18 0.71
CA ASP A 55 -5.27 6.35 -0.53
C ASP A 55 -5.14 5.07 -1.37
N ILE A 56 -3.90 4.75 -1.74
CA ILE A 56 -3.56 3.59 -2.59
C ILE A 56 -2.32 2.89 -2.03
N CYS A 57 -2.43 1.58 -1.79
CA CYS A 57 -1.28 0.70 -1.59
C CYS A 57 -0.86 0.13 -2.95
N TYR A 58 0.29 0.60 -3.49
CA TYR A 58 0.77 0.20 -4.81
C TYR A 58 1.89 -0.85 -4.75
N PHE A 59 2.43 -1.10 -3.55
CA PHE A 59 3.32 -2.22 -3.28
C PHE A 59 3.00 -2.82 -1.91
N PRO A 60 2.82 -4.15 -1.80
CA PRO A 60 2.40 -4.78 -0.56
C PRO A 60 3.52 -4.82 0.47
N LEU A 61 3.15 -4.93 1.74
CA LEU A 61 4.08 -5.30 2.81
C LEU A 61 4.50 -6.76 2.57
N ILE A 62 5.82 -6.97 2.53
CA ILE A 62 6.44 -8.29 2.44
C ILE A 62 6.98 -8.63 3.82
N ALA A 63 6.35 -9.58 4.50
CA ALA A 63 6.72 -9.96 5.86
C ALA A 63 6.43 -11.43 6.12
N ASN A 64 7.07 -11.99 7.15
CA ASN A 64 6.76 -13.33 7.62
C ASN A 64 5.64 -13.27 8.67
N SER A 65 4.51 -13.95 8.41
CA SER A 65 3.38 -13.98 9.36
C SER A 65 3.73 -14.59 10.72
N SER A 66 4.63 -15.57 10.76
CA SER A 66 5.02 -16.29 11.98
C SER A 66 6.02 -15.51 12.82
N THR A 67 7.09 -15.01 12.21
CA THR A 67 8.17 -14.30 12.92
C THR A 67 7.92 -12.79 13.05
N ARG A 68 6.92 -12.26 12.32
CA ARG A 68 6.65 -10.82 12.16
C ARG A 68 7.83 -10.03 11.59
N GLN A 69 8.81 -10.71 11.00
CA GLN A 69 9.95 -10.06 10.36
C GLN A 69 9.47 -9.36 9.09
N ILE A 70 9.73 -8.05 9.00
CA ILE A 70 9.44 -7.24 7.81
C ILE A 70 10.65 -7.29 6.89
N TYR A 71 10.43 -7.73 5.65
CA TYR A 71 11.44 -7.73 4.59
C TYR A 71 11.34 -6.47 3.73
N THR A 72 10.13 -5.99 3.50
CA THR A 72 9.89 -4.77 2.73
C THR A 72 8.59 -4.12 3.22
N PRO A 73 8.62 -2.87 3.73
CA PRO A 73 7.40 -2.14 4.05
C PRO A 73 6.48 -1.98 2.83
N ALA A 74 5.18 -1.84 3.07
CA ALA A 74 4.25 -1.50 2.00
C ALA A 74 4.55 -0.09 1.48
N LYS A 75 4.37 0.14 0.18
CA LYS A 75 4.46 1.48 -0.38
C LYS A 75 3.08 2.02 -0.64
N VAL A 76 2.78 3.15 0.00
CA VAL A 76 1.44 3.73 -0.02
C VAL A 76 1.48 5.20 -0.44
N LEU A 77 0.45 5.60 -1.16
CA LEU A 77 0.07 7.00 -1.31
C LEU A 77 -0.93 7.32 -0.21
N HIS A 78 -0.81 8.51 0.33
CA HIS A 78 -1.69 9.00 1.39
C HIS A 78 -2.66 10.07 0.87
N MET A 79 -3.76 10.23 1.58
CA MET A 79 -4.63 11.40 1.46
C MET A 79 -4.94 11.96 2.86
N HIS A 80 -5.22 13.27 2.94
CA HIS A 80 -5.67 13.87 4.18
C HIS A 80 -7.13 13.53 4.47
N LYS A 81 -7.44 13.25 5.74
CA LYS A 81 -8.80 13.02 6.25
C LYS A 81 -9.77 14.14 5.88
N ASN A 82 -9.27 15.38 5.81
CA ASN A 82 -10.09 16.56 5.49
C ASN A 82 -10.57 16.61 4.03
N ASN A 83 -9.92 15.89 3.11
CA ASN A 83 -10.37 15.80 1.72
C ASN A 83 -11.54 14.83 1.53
N LEU A 84 -11.79 13.94 2.52
CA LEU A 84 -12.86 12.95 2.44
C LEU A 84 -14.26 13.56 2.63
N THR A 85 -14.38 14.60 3.47
CA THR A 85 -15.66 15.29 3.69
C THR A 85 -16.20 15.97 2.43
N ASN A 86 -15.34 16.31 1.45
CA ASN A 86 -15.77 16.89 0.18
C ASN A 86 -16.18 15.85 -0.87
N VAL A 87 -15.67 14.61 -0.78
CA VAL A 87 -16.02 13.53 -1.73
C VAL A 87 -17.38 12.91 -1.36
N ASP A 88 -17.66 12.72 -0.08
CA ASP A 88 -18.96 12.17 0.35
C ASP A 88 -20.12 13.13 0.02
N ASN A 89 -19.94 14.44 0.23
CA ASN A 89 -20.94 15.47 -0.10
C ASN A 89 -21.21 15.65 -1.61
N SER A 90 -20.27 15.27 -2.47
CA SER A 90 -20.47 15.32 -3.94
C SER A 90 -21.16 14.07 -4.48
N SER A 91 -21.14 12.96 -3.73
CA SER A 91 -21.88 11.73 -4.09
C SER A 91 -23.36 11.79 -3.68
N GLU A 92 -23.71 12.50 -2.61
CA GLU A 92 -25.12 12.67 -2.18
C GLU A 92 -25.91 13.66 -3.06
N SER A 93 -25.25 14.69 -3.62
CA SER A 93 -25.89 15.72 -4.44
C SER A 93 -26.27 15.30 -5.88
N LEU A 94 -25.95 14.07 -6.29
CA LEU A 94 -26.35 13.49 -7.59
C LEU A 94 -27.56 12.54 -7.47
N SER A 95 -28.13 12.38 -6.27
CA SER A 95 -29.27 11.48 -5.99
C SER A 95 -30.55 12.18 -5.51
N SER A 96 -30.62 13.51 -5.59
CA SER A 96 -31.82 14.30 -5.29
C SER A 96 -32.39 14.97 -6.53
#